data_AF-F2UVX1-F1
#
_entry.id   AF-F2UVX1-F1
#
_cell.length_a   1.000
_cell.length_b   1.000
_cell.length_c   1.000
_cell.angle_alpha   90.00
_cell.angle_beta   90.00
_cell.angle_gamma   90.00
#
_symmetry.space_group_name_H-M   'P 1'
#
loop_
_entity.id
_entity.type
_entity.pdbx_description
1 polymer ?
#
loop_
_entity_poly.entity_id
_entity_poly.type
_entity_poly.pdbx_seq_one_letter_code
_entity_poly.pdbx_strand_id
1 'polypeptide(L)'
;MPAPPALRLLTGGTAPDDVAALRTALAERLALRGLLPTRDGLPASAAEDGEDRAVSPLPLLVPIAPGEDEGQVRSDLARRITRVPARTDLILRTSGSTTGTGRLIAMSAAALMASARATHARLGGPGTWLLPLPAHHVAGLQILIRSLEAGTEPVVVDTSAGFSPAALAEALRSARRSTGAAASR
;
A
#
# COMPACT_ATOMS: atom_id res chain seq x y z
N MET A 1 -25.94 -0.24 17.81
CA MET A 1 -24.60 -0.61 17.31
C MET A 1 -24.37 0.12 16.01
N PRO A 2 -23.27 0.89 15.84
CA PRO A 2 -22.95 1.43 14.52
C PRO A 2 -22.74 0.30 13.51
N ALA A 3 -23.14 0.52 12.26
CA ALA A 3 -22.94 -0.46 11.19
C ALA A 3 -21.43 -0.74 11.01
N PRO A 4 -21.04 -1.99 10.72
CA PRO A 4 -19.65 -2.32 10.46
C PRO A 4 -19.12 -1.51 9.26
N PRO A 5 -17.83 -1.09 9.28
CA PRO A 5 -17.28 -0.35 8.16
C PRO A 5 -17.30 -1.20 6.88
N ALA A 6 -17.56 -0.57 5.74
CA ALA A 6 -17.39 -1.23 4.45
C ALA A 6 -15.91 -1.59 4.26
N LEU A 7 -15.62 -2.81 3.80
CA LEU A 7 -14.27 -3.33 3.60
C LEU A 7 -14.06 -3.77 2.14
N ARG A 8 -12.95 -3.36 1.54
CA ARG A 8 -12.46 -3.86 0.25
C ARG A 8 -11.21 -4.69 0.51
N LEU A 9 -11.38 -6.01 0.51
CA LEU A 9 -10.27 -6.96 0.66
C LEU A 9 -9.55 -7.08 -0.68
N LEU A 10 -8.23 -7.15 -0.63
CA LEU A 10 -7.36 -7.27 -1.80
C LEU A 10 -6.26 -8.26 -1.46
N THR A 11 -6.08 -9.28 -2.29
CA THR A 11 -4.90 -10.15 -2.19
C THR A 11 -3.66 -9.31 -2.39
N GLY A 12 -2.80 -9.27 -1.37
CA GLY A 12 -1.43 -8.81 -1.52
C GLY A 12 -0.53 -10.03 -1.69
N GLY A 13 0.78 -9.84 -1.63
CA GLY A 13 1.73 -10.92 -1.92
C GLY A 13 2.87 -10.40 -2.75
N THR A 14 3.53 -11.29 -3.47
CA THR A 14 4.60 -10.94 -4.42
C THR A 14 4.30 -11.37 -5.86
N ALA A 15 3.16 -12.04 -6.11
CA ALA A 15 2.71 -12.34 -7.46
C ALA A 15 2.42 -11.03 -8.23
N PRO A 16 2.86 -10.89 -9.49
CA PRO A 16 2.73 -9.64 -10.25
C PRO A 16 1.29 -9.08 -10.33
N ASP A 17 0.30 -9.95 -10.53
CA ASP A 17 -1.10 -9.53 -10.67
C ASP A 17 -1.68 -9.00 -9.36
N ASP A 18 -1.40 -9.67 -8.24
CA ASP A 18 -1.79 -9.22 -6.89
C ASP A 18 -1.15 -7.87 -6.56
N VAL A 19 0.15 -7.72 -6.88
CA VAL A 19 0.89 -6.48 -6.69
C VAL A 19 0.29 -5.34 -7.54
N ALA A 20 -0.03 -5.60 -8.81
CA ALA A 20 -0.61 -4.62 -9.71
C ALA A 20 -2.01 -4.17 -9.25
N ALA A 21 -2.86 -5.11 -8.83
CA ALA A 21 -4.20 -4.84 -8.31
C ALA A 21 -4.14 -4.00 -7.03
N LEU A 22 -3.29 -4.39 -6.07
CA LEU A 22 -3.11 -3.64 -4.83
C LEU A 22 -2.53 -2.24 -5.09
N ARG A 23 -1.50 -2.13 -5.94
CA ARG A 23 -0.92 -0.83 -6.31
C ARG A 23 -1.96 0.10 -6.95
N THR A 24 -2.84 -0.43 -7.80
CA THR A 24 -3.93 0.33 -8.43
C THR A 24 -4.90 0.87 -7.38
N ALA A 25 -5.35 0.02 -6.44
CA ALA A 25 -6.25 0.44 -5.37
C ALA A 25 -5.60 1.49 -4.43
N LEU A 26 -4.29 1.38 -4.18
CA LEU A 26 -3.53 2.38 -3.42
C LEU A 26 -3.44 3.71 -4.18
N ALA A 27 -3.15 3.68 -5.47
CA ALA A 27 -3.10 4.88 -6.31
C ALA A 27 -4.45 5.61 -6.35
N GLU A 28 -5.55 4.86 -6.54
CA GLU A 28 -6.93 5.38 -6.46
C GLU A 28 -7.18 6.04 -5.10
N ARG A 29 -6.81 5.37 -4.01
CA ARG A 29 -6.99 5.91 -2.66
C ARG A 29 -6.21 7.20 -2.44
N LEU A 30 -4.96 7.24 -2.89
CA LEU A 30 -4.11 8.43 -2.76
C LEU A 30 -4.65 9.59 -3.58
N ALA A 31 -5.10 9.35 -4.82
CA ALA A 31 -5.71 10.37 -5.66
C ALA A 31 -7.01 10.93 -5.04
N LEU A 32 -7.89 10.06 -4.52
CA LEU A 32 -9.11 10.47 -3.83
C LEU A 32 -8.86 11.29 -2.56
N ARG A 33 -7.66 11.19 -1.99
CA ARG A 33 -7.21 11.98 -0.83
C ARG A 33 -6.39 13.22 -1.21
N GLY A 34 -6.21 13.50 -2.50
CA GLY A 34 -5.35 14.61 -2.95
C GLY A 34 -3.88 14.42 -2.57
N LEU A 35 -3.41 13.17 -2.50
CA LEU A 35 -2.03 12.84 -2.15
C LEU A 35 -1.18 12.47 -3.37
N LEU A 36 -1.84 12.18 -4.50
CA LEU A 36 -1.23 12.08 -5.82
C LEU A 36 -2.00 12.98 -6.78
N PRO A 37 -1.36 13.50 -7.84
CA PRO A 37 -2.08 14.16 -8.93
C PRO A 37 -3.12 13.21 -9.51
N THR A 38 -4.30 13.73 -9.86
CA THR A 38 -5.31 12.94 -10.57
C THR A 38 -4.81 12.61 -11.98
N ARG A 39 -5.38 11.58 -12.62
CA ARG A 39 -5.02 11.17 -14.00
C ARG A 39 -5.04 12.32 -15.01
N ASP A 40 -5.77 13.39 -14.73
CA ASP A 40 -5.92 14.57 -15.59
C ASP A 40 -4.83 15.64 -15.38
N GLY A 41 -3.80 15.35 -14.56
CA GLY A 41 -2.64 16.23 -14.37
C GLY A 41 -2.91 17.48 -13.52
N LEU A 42 -4.12 17.62 -12.98
CA LEU A 42 -4.45 18.71 -12.07
C LEU A 42 -3.70 18.52 -10.73
N PRO A 43 -3.06 19.57 -10.20
CA PRO A 43 -2.41 19.49 -8.90
C PRO A 43 -3.45 19.11 -7.85
N ALA A 44 -3.06 18.22 -6.94
CA ALA A 44 -3.86 17.97 -5.76
C ALA A 44 -4.17 19.32 -5.09
N SER A 45 -5.46 19.64 -4.93
CA SER A 45 -5.85 20.84 -4.20
C SER A 45 -5.11 20.80 -2.86
N ALA A 46 -4.33 21.83 -2.55
CA ALA A 46 -3.76 22.01 -1.23
C ALA A 46 -4.89 21.78 -0.24
N ALA A 47 -4.86 20.64 0.43
CA ALA A 47 -5.83 20.32 1.45
C ALA A 47 -5.48 21.25 2.60
N GLU A 48 -6.04 22.46 2.57
CA GLU A 48 -6.25 23.20 3.80
C GLU A 48 -6.97 22.25 4.75
N ASP A 49 -6.53 22.25 6.01
CA ASP A 49 -7.16 21.55 7.13
C ASP A 49 -8.57 22.13 7.37
N GLY A 50 -9.47 21.91 6.42
CA GLY A 50 -10.90 22.13 6.54
C GLY A 50 -11.50 20.87 7.12
N GLU A 51 -11.83 20.90 8.41
CA GLU A 51 -12.79 19.98 8.98
C GLU A 51 -14.09 20.04 8.17
N ASP A 52 -14.64 18.87 7.91
CA ASP A 52 -16.06 18.67 7.59
C ASP A 52 -16.53 18.88 6.14
N ARG A 53 -15.81 18.32 5.15
CA ARG A 53 -16.47 17.90 3.90
C ARG A 53 -16.95 16.46 4.08
N ALA A 54 -18.28 16.28 4.15
CA ALA A 54 -18.96 14.98 4.22
C ALA A 54 -18.71 14.16 2.95
N VAL A 55 -17.51 13.59 2.82
CA VAL A 55 -17.19 12.59 1.82
C VAL A 55 -17.78 11.27 2.32
N SER A 56 -18.66 10.64 1.53
CA SER A 56 -19.16 9.30 1.82
C SER A 56 -17.97 8.38 2.19
N PRO A 57 -18.04 7.63 3.31
CA PRO A 57 -16.89 6.88 3.78
C PRO A 57 -16.53 5.79 2.76
N LEU A 58 -15.37 5.97 2.11
CA LEU A 58 -14.79 4.97 1.21
C LEU A 58 -14.57 3.66 1.97
N PRO A 59 -14.81 2.49 1.36
CA PRO A 59 -14.52 1.20 2.00
C PRO A 59 -13.05 1.12 2.43
N LEU A 60 -12.75 0.67 3.64
CA LEU A 60 -11.37 0.52 4.10
C LEU A 60 -10.67 -0.55 3.25
N LEU A 61 -9.47 -0.24 2.75
CA LEU A 61 -8.67 -1.25 2.05
C LEU A 61 -8.08 -2.22 3.08
N VAL A 62 -8.16 -3.51 2.78
CA VAL A 62 -7.62 -4.57 3.64
C VAL A 62 -6.78 -5.50 2.78
N PRO A 63 -5.46 -5.28 2.71
CA PRO A 63 -4.56 -6.25 2.12
C PRO A 63 -4.58 -7.56 2.92
N ILE A 64 -4.80 -8.68 2.23
CA ILE A 64 -4.82 -10.04 2.81
C ILE A 64 -3.74 -10.91 2.17
N ALA A 65 -3.33 -11.97 2.85
CA ALA A 65 -2.35 -12.89 2.31
C ALA A 65 -2.96 -13.78 1.21
N PRO A 66 -2.15 -14.24 0.23
CA PRO A 66 -2.60 -15.21 -0.76
C PRO A 66 -3.20 -16.46 -0.09
N GLY A 67 -4.36 -16.89 -0.59
CA GLY A 67 -5.05 -18.09 -0.10
C GLY A 67 -5.87 -17.90 1.19
N GLU A 68 -5.93 -16.70 1.77
CA GLU A 68 -6.87 -16.43 2.86
C GLU A 68 -8.33 -16.44 2.37
N ASP A 69 -9.23 -17.03 3.15
CA ASP A 69 -10.67 -16.99 2.87
C ASP A 69 -11.26 -15.60 3.20
N GLU A 70 -11.76 -14.91 2.18
CA GLU A 70 -12.32 -13.56 2.34
C GLU A 70 -13.50 -13.50 3.32
N GLY A 71 -14.35 -14.54 3.36
CA GLY A 71 -15.51 -14.59 4.24
C GLY A 71 -15.11 -14.70 5.71
N GLN A 72 -14.10 -15.51 6.01
CA GLN A 72 -13.50 -15.64 7.33
C GLN A 72 -12.79 -14.35 7.74
N VAL A 73 -12.02 -13.73 6.84
CA VAL A 73 -11.34 -12.45 7.15
C VAL A 73 -12.37 -11.35 7.41
N ARG A 74 -13.43 -11.22 6.60
CA ARG A 74 -14.51 -10.25 6.83
C ARG A 74 -15.20 -10.48 8.17
N SER A 75 -15.48 -11.73 8.51
CA SER A 75 -16.11 -12.10 9.79
C SER A 75 -15.20 -11.80 10.98
N ASP A 76 -13.89 -12.06 10.88
CA ASP A 76 -12.91 -11.70 11.92
C ASP A 76 -12.83 -10.19 12.13
N LEU A 77 -12.74 -9.42 11.03
CA LEU A 77 -12.66 -7.97 11.08
C LEU A 77 -13.95 -7.35 11.63
N ALA A 78 -15.11 -7.83 11.20
CA ALA A 78 -16.41 -7.37 11.72
C ALA A 78 -16.54 -7.60 13.23
N ARG A 79 -15.99 -8.69 13.75
CA ARG A 79 -15.96 -8.99 15.20
C ARG A 79 -14.98 -8.09 15.96
N ARG A 80 -13.82 -7.79 15.38
CA ARG A 80 -12.69 -7.14 16.07
C ARG A 80 -12.66 -5.62 15.93
N ILE A 81 -13.21 -5.07 14.84
CA ILE A 81 -13.28 -3.63 14.61
C ILE A 81 -14.48 -3.07 15.37
N THR A 82 -14.23 -2.57 16.56
CA THR A 82 -15.26 -1.90 17.39
C THR A 82 -15.34 -0.40 17.13
N ARG A 83 -14.23 0.20 16.66
CA ARG A 83 -14.12 1.62 16.29
C ARG A 83 -13.08 1.78 15.19
N VAL A 84 -13.37 2.66 14.24
CA VAL A 84 -12.43 3.09 13.21
C VAL A 84 -12.00 4.52 13.53
N PRO A 85 -10.71 4.80 13.75
CA PRO A 85 -10.22 6.17 13.90
C PRO A 85 -10.59 7.02 12.68
N ALA A 86 -10.83 8.32 12.90
CA ALA A 86 -11.08 9.25 11.80
C ALA A 86 -9.91 9.22 10.79
N ARG A 87 -10.22 9.43 9.51
CA ARG A 87 -9.24 9.42 8.39
C ARG A 87 -8.51 8.09 8.18
N THR A 88 -8.99 6.97 8.73
CA THR A 88 -8.48 5.64 8.38
C THR A 88 -8.82 5.31 6.93
N ASP A 89 -7.83 4.83 6.19
CA ASP A 89 -7.99 4.42 4.79
C ASP A 89 -7.67 2.92 4.59
N LEU A 90 -6.79 2.38 5.43
CA LEU A 90 -6.36 0.99 5.39
C LEU A 90 -6.42 0.35 6.78
N ILE A 91 -6.70 -0.94 6.82
CA ILE A 91 -6.45 -1.80 7.98
C ILE A 91 -5.39 -2.82 7.60
N LEU A 92 -4.23 -2.77 8.26
CA LEU A 92 -3.21 -3.80 8.14
C LEU A 92 -3.33 -4.80 9.29
N ARG A 93 -2.97 -6.05 9.00
CA ARG A 93 -2.86 -7.12 9.99
C ARG A 93 -1.39 -7.42 10.21
N THR A 94 -0.92 -7.42 11.46
CA THR A 94 0.42 -7.94 11.74
C THR A 94 0.45 -9.46 11.53
N SER A 95 1.62 -10.06 11.34
CA SER A 95 1.76 -11.51 11.03
C SER A 95 1.34 -12.44 12.18
N GLY A 96 0.96 -11.91 13.36
CA GLY A 96 0.26 -12.66 14.39
C GLY A 96 0.98 -13.92 14.89
N SER A 97 2.29 -13.86 15.11
CA SER A 97 3.12 -15.02 15.45
C SER A 97 2.82 -15.68 16.81
N THR A 98 1.97 -15.10 17.67
CA THR A 98 1.77 -15.56 19.05
C THR A 98 0.31 -15.91 19.41
N THR A 99 -0.67 -15.37 18.68
CA THR A 99 -2.11 -15.51 19.02
C THR A 99 -2.96 -16.07 17.88
N GLY A 100 -2.35 -16.38 16.72
CA GLY A 100 -3.06 -16.74 15.49
C GLY A 100 -3.88 -15.58 14.89
N THR A 101 -3.92 -14.41 15.55
CA THR A 101 -4.69 -13.23 15.13
C THR A 101 -3.83 -11.98 15.34
N GLY A 102 -3.08 -11.61 14.31
CA GLY A 102 -2.24 -10.41 14.36
C GLY A 102 -3.03 -9.14 14.64
N ARG A 103 -2.38 -8.13 15.22
CA ARG A 103 -3.00 -6.85 15.59
C ARG A 103 -3.55 -6.16 14.35
N LEU A 104 -4.71 -5.51 14.51
CA LEU A 104 -5.27 -4.63 13.49
C LEU A 104 -4.68 -3.24 13.66
N ILE A 105 -4.09 -2.72 12.59
CA ILE A 105 -3.45 -1.41 12.55
C ILE A 105 -4.23 -0.54 11.57
N ALA A 106 -4.90 0.48 12.10
CA ALA A 106 -5.53 1.51 11.30
C ALA A 106 -4.46 2.47 10.76
N MET A 107 -4.47 2.70 9.46
CA MET A 107 -3.53 3.61 8.79
C MET A 107 -4.27 4.58 7.90
N SER A 108 -3.88 5.85 7.95
CA SER A 108 -4.31 6.85 6.97
C SER A 108 -3.39 6.81 5.76
N ALA A 109 -3.94 7.18 4.60
CA ALA A 109 -3.16 7.37 3.39
C ALA A 109 -2.07 8.45 3.59
N ALA A 110 -2.38 9.51 4.33
CA ALA A 110 -1.44 10.60 4.64
C ALA A 110 -0.23 10.11 5.44
N ALA A 111 -0.41 9.23 6.44
CA ALA A 111 0.70 8.68 7.22
C ALA A 111 1.63 7.81 6.35
N LEU A 112 1.06 7.04 5.42
CA LEU A 112 1.84 6.25 4.46
C LEU A 112 2.69 7.16 3.56
N MET A 113 2.10 8.22 3.02
CA MET A 113 2.80 9.20 2.17
C MET A 113 3.88 9.98 2.93
N ALA A 114 3.60 10.39 4.17
CA ALA A 114 4.59 11.04 5.01
C ALA A 114 5.82 10.13 5.23
N SER A 115 5.60 8.83 5.45
CA SER A 115 6.69 7.85 5.57
C SER A 115 7.47 7.70 4.26
N ALA A 116 6.80 7.69 3.11
CA ALA A 116 7.47 7.63 1.81
C ALA A 116 8.34 8.86 1.54
N ARG A 117 7.79 10.07 1.74
CA ARG A 117 8.51 11.34 1.59
C ARG A 117 9.72 11.44 2.51
N ALA A 118 9.56 11.06 3.78
CA ALA A 118 10.66 11.03 4.74
C ALA A 118 11.76 10.05 4.30
N THR A 119 11.38 8.92 3.70
CA THR A 119 12.34 7.94 3.15
C THR A 119 13.10 8.53 1.95
N HIS A 120 12.41 9.15 0.99
CA HIS A 120 13.06 9.82 -0.14
C HIS A 120 14.01 10.92 0.32
N ALA A 121 13.57 11.80 1.22
CA ALA A 121 14.40 12.88 1.77
C ALA A 121 15.67 12.33 2.44
N ARG A 122 15.56 11.22 3.19
CA ARG A 122 16.71 10.57 3.83
C ARG A 122 17.66 9.93 2.82
N LEU A 123 17.15 9.40 1.72
CA LEU A 123 17.93 8.70 0.69
C LEU A 123 18.42 9.61 -0.45
N GLY A 124 18.11 10.91 -0.41
CA GLY A 124 18.57 11.88 -1.41
C GLY A 124 17.64 12.07 -2.60
N GLY A 125 16.40 11.58 -2.54
CA GLY A 125 15.37 11.81 -3.57
C GLY A 125 14.52 10.58 -3.92
N PRO A 126 13.68 10.70 -4.96
CA PRO A 126 12.92 9.59 -5.52
C PRO A 126 13.85 8.59 -6.24
N GLY A 127 13.34 7.36 -6.46
CA GLY A 127 14.08 6.32 -7.16
C GLY A 127 13.23 5.08 -7.41
N THR A 128 13.79 4.13 -8.15
CA THR A 128 13.15 2.83 -8.42
C THR A 128 13.25 1.94 -7.18
N TRP A 129 12.13 1.38 -6.74
CA TRP A 129 12.08 0.48 -5.60
C TRP A 129 12.00 -0.98 -6.03
N LEU A 130 12.57 -1.86 -5.20
CA LEU A 130 12.49 -3.30 -5.35
C LEU A 130 11.47 -3.84 -4.34
N LEU A 131 10.55 -4.71 -4.78
CA LEU A 131 9.55 -5.38 -3.94
C LEU A 131 9.87 -6.88 -3.79
N PRO A 132 10.69 -7.28 -2.79
CA PRO A 132 10.98 -8.68 -2.48
C PRO A 132 10.18 -9.23 -1.29
N LEU A 133 9.16 -8.48 -0.83
CA LEU A 133 8.37 -8.80 0.36
C LEU A 133 6.88 -8.79 0.03
N PRO A 134 6.05 -9.64 0.66
CA PRO A 134 4.62 -9.62 0.45
C PRO A 134 3.97 -8.26 0.73
N ALA A 135 3.23 -7.75 -0.25
CA ALA A 135 2.65 -6.41 -0.21
C ALA A 135 1.49 -6.25 0.78
N HIS A 136 0.96 -7.34 1.34
CA HIS A 136 -0.02 -7.29 2.42
C HIS A 136 0.59 -6.99 3.80
N HIS A 137 1.92 -7.04 3.93
CA HIS A 137 2.63 -6.56 5.10
C HIS A 137 3.09 -5.11 4.92
N VAL A 138 3.20 -4.37 6.03
CA VAL A 138 3.56 -2.93 5.99
C VAL A 138 4.88 -2.66 5.25
N ALA A 139 5.85 -3.58 5.33
CA ALA A 139 7.14 -3.44 4.65
C ALA A 139 6.99 -3.49 3.11
N GLY A 140 6.24 -4.48 2.58
CA GLY A 140 5.95 -4.58 1.16
C GLY A 140 5.01 -3.48 0.67
N LEU A 141 3.97 -3.15 1.46
CA LEU A 141 3.06 -2.04 1.17
C LEU A 141 3.80 -0.71 1.01
N GLN A 142 4.75 -0.41 1.90
CA GLN A 142 5.51 0.83 1.85
C GLN A 142 6.39 0.95 0.59
N ILE A 143 6.83 -0.16 0.02
CA ILE A 143 7.52 -0.14 -1.28
C ILE A 143 6.58 0.33 -2.39
N LEU A 144 5.32 -0.10 -2.39
CA LEU A 144 4.32 0.38 -3.35
C LEU A 144 4.05 1.87 -3.19
N ILE A 145 3.85 2.34 -1.96
CA ILE A 145 3.61 3.76 -1.67
C ILE A 145 4.80 4.63 -2.11
N ARG A 146 6.03 4.22 -1.82
CA ARG A 146 7.24 4.94 -2.25
C ARG A 146 7.42 4.96 -3.75
N SER A 147 7.03 3.88 -4.44
CA SER A 147 7.06 3.82 -5.91
C SER A 147 6.03 4.76 -6.53
N LEU A 148 4.81 4.78 -5.98
CA LEU A 148 3.75 5.70 -6.37
C LEU A 148 4.13 7.16 -6.16
N GLU A 149 4.68 7.52 -4.99
CA GLU A 149 5.17 8.88 -4.73
C GLU A 149 6.34 9.27 -5.66
N ALA A 150 7.21 8.31 -6.00
CA ALA A 150 8.30 8.55 -6.94
C ALA A 150 7.86 8.58 -8.42
N GLY A 151 6.60 8.27 -8.73
CA GLY A 151 6.13 8.12 -10.12
C GLY A 151 6.83 6.97 -10.87
N THR A 152 7.27 5.93 -10.15
CA THR A 152 8.01 4.79 -10.72
C THR A 152 7.21 3.49 -10.59
N GLU A 153 7.50 2.54 -11.47
CA GLU A 153 7.06 1.15 -11.30
C GLU A 153 8.06 0.41 -10.40
N PRO A 154 7.60 -0.30 -9.35
CA PRO A 154 8.48 -1.15 -8.57
C PRO A 154 8.96 -2.34 -9.39
N VAL A 155 10.21 -2.74 -9.21
CA VAL A 155 10.69 -4.04 -9.70
C VAL A 155 10.23 -5.11 -8.72
N VAL A 156 9.31 -5.96 -9.14
CA VAL A 156 8.76 -7.03 -8.31
C VAL A 156 9.70 -8.25 -8.34
N VAL A 157 10.00 -8.79 -7.17
CA VAL A 157 10.65 -10.10 -7.03
C VAL A 157 9.60 -11.05 -6.51
N ASP A 158 9.08 -11.89 -7.39
CA ASP A 158 8.08 -12.87 -7.00
C ASP A 158 8.73 -13.94 -6.11
N THR A 159 8.21 -14.06 -4.89
CA THR A 159 8.65 -15.01 -3.87
C THR A 159 7.53 -15.98 -3.47
N SER A 160 6.45 -16.03 -4.25
CA SER A 160 5.31 -16.92 -4.01
C SER A 160 5.71 -18.40 -3.96
N ALA A 161 6.72 -18.79 -4.76
CA ALA A 161 7.32 -20.12 -4.77
C ALA A 161 8.57 -20.25 -3.88
N GLY A 162 8.86 -19.24 -3.04
CA GLY A 162 10.05 -19.18 -2.20
C GLY A 162 11.05 -18.09 -2.61
N PHE A 163 11.95 -17.75 -1.69
CA PHE A 163 12.96 -16.72 -1.92
C PHE A 163 14.17 -17.26 -2.68
N SER A 164 14.58 -16.56 -3.75
CA SER A 164 15.78 -16.87 -4.51
C SER A 164 16.77 -15.69 -4.49
N PRO A 165 17.97 -15.86 -3.90
CA PRO A 165 19.03 -14.84 -3.95
C PRO A 165 19.44 -14.46 -5.38
N ALA A 166 19.39 -15.42 -6.31
CA ALA A 166 19.73 -15.19 -7.71
C ALA A 166 18.67 -14.32 -8.41
N ALA A 167 17.38 -14.58 -8.16
CA ALA A 167 16.29 -13.75 -8.67
C ALA A 167 16.37 -12.33 -8.11
N LEU A 168 16.65 -12.19 -6.81
CA LEU A 168 16.88 -10.88 -6.18
C LEU A 168 18.03 -10.12 -6.85
N ALA A 169 19.16 -10.80 -7.09
CA ALA A 169 20.33 -10.19 -7.74
C ALA A 169 20.03 -9.73 -9.17
N GLU A 170 19.27 -10.50 -9.97
CA GLU A 170 18.88 -10.07 -11.32
C GLU A 170 17.93 -8.87 -11.27
N ALA A 171 16.95 -8.88 -10.37
CA ALA A 171 16.02 -7.77 -10.21
C ALA A 171 16.75 -6.47 -9.79
N LEU A 172 17.78 -6.56 -8.94
CA LEU A 172 18.64 -5.42 -8.60
C LEU A 172 19.39 -4.86 -9.82
N ARG A 173 19.91 -5.72 -10.70
CA ARG A 173 20.55 -5.27 -11.95
C ARG A 173 19.55 -4.59 -12.87
N SER A 174 18.32 -5.11 -12.96
CA SER A 174 17.24 -4.52 -13.74
C SER A 174 16.86 -3.12 -13.25
N ALA A 175 16.66 -2.96 -11.93
CA ALA A 175 16.32 -1.68 -11.32
C ALA A 175 17.35 -0.57 -11.63
N ARG A 176 18.64 -0.90 -11.57
CA ARG A 176 19.73 0.04 -11.90
C ARG A 176 19.67 0.55 -13.35
N ARG A 177 19.29 -0.31 -14.30
CA ARG A 177 19.17 0.07 -15.72
C ARG A 177 18.01 1.05 -15.92
N SER A 178 16.88 0.82 -15.25
CA SER A 178 15.70 1.70 -15.34
C SER A 178 15.97 3.10 -14.79
N THR A 179 16.76 3.23 -13.72
CA THR A 179 17.13 4.56 -13.17
C THR A 179 18.05 5.34 -14.11
N GLY A 180 19.00 4.68 -14.79
CA GLY A 180 19.89 5.33 -15.76
C GLY A 180 19.17 5.91 -16.98
N ALA A 181 18.11 5.24 -17.44
CA ALA A 181 17.28 5.71 -18.57
C ALA A 181 16.29 6.84 -18.21
N ALA A 182 15.96 7.00 -16.92
CA ALA A 182 15.14 8.10 -16.43
C ALA A 182 15.96 9.36 -16.10
N ALA A 183 17.21 9.21 -15.63
CA ALA A 183 18.11 10.32 -15.34
C ALA A 183 18.74 10.97 -16.59
N SER A 184 18.62 10.31 -17.76
CA SER A 184 19.15 10.81 -19.04
C SER A 184 18.10 11.56 -19.89
N ARG A 185 16.94 11.91 -19.31
CA ARG A 185 15.85 12.63 -19.96
C ARG A 185 15.63 14.01 -19.35
#